data_AF-A0A260ZSI5-F1
#
_entry.id   AF-A0A260ZSI5-F1
#
_cell.length_a   1.000
_cell.length_b   1.000
_cell.length_c   1.000
_cell.angle_alpha   90.00
_cell.angle_beta   90.00
_cell.angle_gamma   90.00
#
_symmetry.space_group_name_H-M   'P 1'
#
loop_
_entity.id
_entity.type
_entity.pdbx_description
1 polymer ?
#
loop_
_entity_poly.entity_id
_entity_poly.type
_entity_poly.pdbx_seq_one_letter_code
_entity_poly.pdbx_strand_id
1 'polypeptide(L)'
;MCICLSCFAYISLIPLVLGNYHKDLKHVLDSYEENPDCVFNYTQVNSTTIKFFPQCEMVYAIIVINSDTDLSGAEIKAALKNMNTLVGGIRVENSNLTNGLFIENNSYLTDASMLSNIRLYPGNSPVDCVIRVEDNQLLDMEKLCDEGWLAESTDLTTTGNLKNCVYPLFTRIKIVTVKLVAKVHAFCSNTIGEHFYSVTYNGIQVLNGSHLSNIKLIKGRINIQDTNLQNLSFLESFQFWTVRSANSIILNLQNNPEMTRFLLPTVRYIENNAPSGITLANFENLHPDFCLSVSEMIYLVDLRLPFVNLHSKFCEDPGDIGELVLCRFTSMYDLPNNCDIVLGDLRIEKEDEDDCTKLNKMRYLFGSLIIENTELTDLENLYACQHIVSLNDSYPVIQYISNKKLKNLELPYIYSIITRGKREAVVQDNDLFKAELGNQSCQLFPSNNEEYNEYKTGLKYTGGDCGKYTFLTNMKIFFSFRCSCGYQTDFYYQFSLFINFSNRVYIIHF
;
A
#
# COMPACT_ATOMS: atom_id res chain seq x y z
N MET A 1 -14.55 -34.25 -28.20
CA MET A 1 -13.43 -33.55 -28.88
C MET A 1 -12.33 -33.39 -27.84
N CYS A 2 -11.18 -34.07 -28.01
CA CYS A 2 -10.03 -33.85 -27.11
C CYS A 2 -9.43 -32.49 -27.43
N ILE A 3 -9.51 -31.54 -26.51
CA ILE A 3 -8.93 -30.21 -26.68
C ILE A 3 -7.59 -30.21 -25.94
N CYS A 4 -6.50 -30.24 -26.72
CA CYS A 4 -5.13 -30.03 -26.25
C CYS A 4 -4.76 -28.58 -26.61
N LEU A 5 -4.65 -27.71 -25.61
CA LEU A 5 -4.37 -26.27 -25.77
C LEU A 5 -2.88 -26.00 -25.58
N SER A 6 -2.04 -26.65 -26.40
CA SER A 6 -0.61 -26.34 -26.47
C SER A 6 -0.39 -25.16 -27.43
N CYS A 7 -0.63 -23.94 -26.96
CA CYS A 7 -0.51 -22.69 -27.74
C CYS A 7 0.54 -21.76 -27.13
N PHE A 8 1.57 -21.41 -27.91
CA PHE A 8 2.40 -20.24 -27.60
C PHE A 8 1.78 -19.03 -28.29
N ALA A 9 1.34 -18.07 -27.48
CA ALA A 9 1.03 -16.70 -27.88
C ALA A 9 1.15 -15.84 -26.62
N TYR A 10 2.03 -14.84 -26.64
CA TYR A 10 2.05 -13.79 -25.62
C TYR A 10 0.70 -13.03 -25.70
N ILE A 11 0.01 -12.79 -24.59
CA ILE A 11 -1.40 -12.32 -24.56
C ILE A 11 -1.59 -11.33 -23.40
N SER A 12 -2.00 -10.07 -23.67
CA SER A 12 -2.05 -8.90 -22.77
C SER A 12 -3.49 -8.38 -22.48
N LEU A 13 -4.21 -8.93 -21.50
CA LEU A 13 -5.64 -8.64 -21.29
C LEU A 13 -5.94 -7.40 -20.40
N ILE A 14 -6.88 -6.52 -20.78
CA ILE A 14 -7.27 -5.25 -20.09
C ILE A 14 -8.58 -5.43 -19.29
N PRO A 15 -8.81 -4.69 -18.17
CA PRO A 15 -10.05 -4.79 -17.40
C PRO A 15 -11.25 -3.96 -17.94
N LEU A 16 -12.35 -4.64 -18.27
CA LEU A 16 -13.73 -4.25 -18.63
C LEU A 16 -14.84 -4.57 -17.58
N VAL A 17 -15.62 -3.57 -17.17
CA VAL A 17 -16.78 -3.75 -16.29
C VAL A 17 -18.03 -4.14 -17.11
N LEU A 18 -18.72 -5.22 -16.70
CA LEU A 18 -20.05 -5.69 -17.13
C LEU A 18 -20.69 -5.02 -18.37
N GLY A 19 -20.75 -5.76 -19.48
CA GLY A 19 -21.97 -5.90 -20.27
C GLY A 19 -21.85 -5.55 -21.75
N ASN A 20 -22.55 -6.34 -22.59
CA ASN A 20 -22.66 -6.20 -24.05
C ASN A 20 -21.29 -6.22 -24.74
N TYR A 21 -20.99 -7.31 -25.44
CA TYR A 21 -19.76 -7.49 -26.23
C TYR A 21 -19.33 -6.23 -26.99
N HIS A 22 -20.27 -5.50 -27.61
CA HIS A 22 -19.95 -4.28 -28.36
C HIS A 22 -19.44 -3.14 -27.47
N LYS A 23 -19.96 -3.02 -26.26
CA LYS A 23 -19.51 -2.05 -25.27
C LYS A 23 -18.18 -2.47 -24.65
N ASP A 24 -17.98 -3.77 -24.43
CA ASP A 24 -16.74 -4.31 -23.90
C ASP A 24 -15.60 -4.17 -24.93
N LEU A 25 -15.80 -4.59 -26.17
CA LEU A 25 -14.82 -4.37 -27.24
C LEU A 25 -14.57 -2.87 -27.45
N LYS A 26 -15.60 -2.03 -27.40
CA LYS A 26 -15.43 -0.58 -27.50
C LYS A 26 -14.54 -0.01 -26.40
N HIS A 27 -14.66 -0.45 -25.15
CA HIS A 27 -13.79 0.03 -24.08
C HIS A 27 -12.33 -0.44 -24.24
N VAL A 28 -12.10 -1.65 -24.78
CA VAL A 28 -10.75 -2.10 -25.17
C VAL A 28 -10.14 -1.15 -26.19
N LEU A 29 -10.90 -0.81 -27.23
CA LEU A 29 -10.46 0.06 -28.31
C LEU A 29 -10.25 1.51 -27.80
N ASP A 30 -11.20 2.05 -27.05
CA ASP A 30 -11.12 3.42 -26.50
C ASP A 30 -9.96 3.62 -25.50
N SER A 31 -9.37 2.54 -24.96
CA SER A 31 -8.28 2.61 -23.97
C SER A 31 -6.88 2.68 -24.58
N TYR A 32 -6.74 2.49 -25.90
CA TYR A 32 -5.46 2.38 -26.61
C TYR A 32 -5.51 3.12 -27.96
N GLU A 33 -4.36 3.54 -28.50
CA GLU A 33 -4.29 3.96 -29.92
C GLU A 33 -4.17 2.69 -30.78
N GLU A 34 -5.29 2.20 -31.30
CA GLU A 34 -5.33 0.94 -32.03
C GLU A 34 -4.99 1.08 -33.52
N ASN A 35 -4.42 0.01 -34.10
CA ASN A 35 -4.44 -0.19 -35.55
C ASN A 35 -5.74 -0.91 -35.92
N PRO A 36 -6.64 -0.30 -36.72
CA PRO A 36 -7.91 -0.91 -37.11
C PRO A 36 -7.75 -2.28 -37.78
N ASP A 37 -6.65 -2.50 -38.51
CA ASP A 37 -6.37 -3.77 -39.21
C ASP A 37 -6.03 -4.92 -38.25
N CYS A 38 -5.74 -4.59 -36.99
CA CYS A 38 -5.39 -5.55 -35.94
C CYS A 38 -6.55 -5.80 -34.96
N VAL A 39 -7.75 -5.33 -35.27
CA VAL A 39 -8.95 -5.53 -34.45
C VAL A 39 -9.71 -6.77 -34.93
N PHE A 40 -9.96 -7.73 -34.03
CA PHE A 40 -10.87 -8.84 -34.30
C PHE A 40 -12.25 -8.53 -33.71
N ASN A 41 -13.16 -8.04 -34.56
CA ASN A 41 -14.50 -7.62 -34.15
C ASN A 41 -15.55 -8.74 -34.28
N TYR A 42 -15.19 -9.97 -33.91
CA TYR A 42 -16.13 -11.08 -33.83
C TYR A 42 -16.14 -11.67 -32.42
N THR A 43 -17.34 -11.93 -31.90
CA THR A 43 -17.57 -12.50 -30.58
C THR A 43 -16.95 -13.89 -30.44
N GLN A 44 -17.25 -14.80 -31.36
CA GLN A 44 -16.92 -16.21 -31.26
C GLN A 44 -15.86 -16.59 -32.28
N VAL A 45 -14.96 -17.50 -31.93
CA VAL A 45 -14.04 -18.15 -32.87
C VAL A 45 -14.65 -19.46 -33.36
N ASN A 46 -14.99 -19.51 -34.65
CA ASN A 46 -15.49 -20.69 -35.37
C ASN A 46 -15.04 -20.66 -36.84
N SER A 47 -15.37 -21.68 -37.62
CA SER A 47 -14.96 -21.83 -39.02
C SER A 47 -15.38 -20.68 -39.94
N THR A 48 -16.36 -19.89 -39.53
CA THR A 48 -16.82 -18.70 -40.25
C THR A 48 -16.01 -17.47 -39.85
N THR A 49 -15.85 -17.22 -38.55
CA THR A 49 -15.25 -15.99 -38.04
C THR A 49 -13.72 -16.02 -38.03
N ILE A 50 -13.09 -17.20 -37.90
CA ILE A 50 -11.63 -17.33 -37.82
C ILE A 50 -10.90 -16.82 -39.08
N LYS A 51 -11.58 -16.80 -40.22
CA LYS A 51 -11.05 -16.28 -41.49
C LYS A 51 -10.77 -14.77 -41.43
N PHE A 52 -11.39 -14.07 -40.48
CA PHE A 52 -11.21 -12.64 -40.24
C PHE A 52 -10.22 -12.37 -39.11
N PHE A 53 -9.55 -13.41 -38.58
CA PHE A 53 -8.58 -13.21 -37.50
C PHE A 53 -7.35 -12.45 -38.03
N PRO A 54 -7.01 -11.30 -37.43
CA PRO A 54 -5.95 -10.42 -37.93
C PRO A 54 -4.58 -11.10 -37.86
N GLN A 55 -3.73 -10.83 -38.84
CA GLN A 55 -2.37 -11.36 -38.91
C GLN A 55 -1.38 -10.35 -38.32
N CYS A 56 -1.65 -9.91 -37.09
CA CYS A 56 -0.85 -8.93 -36.38
C CYS A 56 -0.12 -9.56 -35.19
N GLU A 57 1.01 -8.97 -34.82
CA GLU A 57 1.72 -9.31 -33.59
C GLU A 57 0.92 -8.89 -32.36
N MET A 58 0.35 -7.69 -32.36
CA MET A 58 -0.58 -7.19 -31.34
C MET A 58 -1.99 -7.13 -31.91
N VAL A 59 -2.96 -7.77 -31.25
CA VAL A 59 -4.35 -7.94 -31.71
C VAL A 59 -5.31 -7.43 -30.65
N TYR A 60 -6.31 -6.64 -31.05
CA TYR A 60 -7.32 -6.09 -30.15
C TYR A 60 -8.62 -6.91 -30.30
N ALA A 61 -8.96 -7.72 -29.30
CA ALA A 61 -10.08 -8.66 -29.42
C ALA A 61 -10.63 -9.17 -28.10
N ILE A 62 -11.88 -9.63 -28.12
CA ILE A 62 -12.44 -10.53 -27.10
C ILE A 62 -12.70 -11.87 -27.77
N ILE A 63 -11.88 -12.87 -27.49
CA ILE A 63 -11.97 -14.19 -28.09
C ILE A 63 -12.89 -15.06 -27.24
N VAL A 64 -14.02 -15.49 -27.79
CA VAL A 64 -14.89 -16.48 -27.16
C VAL A 64 -14.70 -17.85 -27.82
N ILE A 65 -14.40 -18.86 -27.01
CA ILE A 65 -14.39 -20.28 -27.38
C ILE A 65 -15.52 -20.96 -26.61
N ASN A 66 -16.49 -21.56 -27.29
CA ASN A 66 -17.65 -22.17 -26.63
C ASN A 66 -18.17 -23.39 -27.41
N SER A 67 -19.39 -23.85 -27.11
CA SER A 67 -20.01 -24.97 -27.83
C SER A 67 -20.20 -24.74 -29.32
N ASP A 68 -20.19 -23.49 -29.77
CA ASP A 68 -20.34 -23.10 -31.19
C ASP A 68 -18.97 -23.04 -31.91
N THR A 69 -17.86 -23.23 -31.18
CA THR A 69 -16.53 -23.38 -31.78
C THR A 69 -16.38 -24.77 -32.39
N ASP A 70 -16.53 -24.83 -33.71
CA ASP A 70 -16.40 -26.05 -34.54
C ASP A 70 -14.95 -26.31 -35.03
N LEU A 71 -13.98 -25.54 -34.54
CA LEU A 71 -12.58 -25.62 -34.92
C LEU A 71 -11.78 -26.54 -33.99
N SER A 72 -10.85 -27.29 -34.57
CA SER A 72 -9.84 -28.03 -33.81
C SER A 72 -8.77 -27.10 -33.24
N GLY A 73 -8.07 -27.54 -32.18
CA GLY A 73 -6.95 -26.79 -31.60
C GLY A 73 -5.84 -26.49 -32.62
N ALA A 74 -5.62 -27.36 -33.61
CA ALA A 74 -4.65 -27.12 -34.68
C ALA A 74 -5.08 -25.99 -35.63
N GLU A 75 -6.38 -25.87 -35.93
CA GLU A 75 -6.93 -24.83 -36.79
C GLU A 75 -6.92 -23.47 -36.10
N ILE A 76 -7.29 -23.43 -34.81
CA ILE A 76 -7.18 -22.21 -33.99
C ILE A 76 -5.70 -21.79 -33.89
N LYS A 77 -4.79 -22.72 -33.62
CA LYS A 77 -3.34 -22.44 -33.58
C LYS A 77 -2.81 -21.87 -34.89
N ALA A 78 -3.22 -22.42 -36.02
CA ALA A 78 -2.79 -21.93 -37.33
C ALA A 78 -3.27 -20.49 -37.59
N ALA A 79 -4.45 -20.13 -37.11
CA ALA A 79 -5.01 -18.79 -37.27
C ALA A 79 -4.36 -17.76 -36.33
N LEU A 80 -4.07 -18.14 -35.09
CA LEU A 80 -3.50 -17.25 -34.06
C LEU A 80 -1.96 -17.17 -34.10
N LYS A 81 -1.28 -17.90 -35.00
CA LYS A 81 0.18 -18.10 -35.01
C LYS A 81 1.06 -16.84 -34.99
N ASN A 82 0.54 -15.72 -35.48
CA ASN A 82 1.29 -14.46 -35.59
C ASN A 82 1.04 -13.54 -34.40
N MET A 83 0.06 -13.84 -33.55
CA MET A 83 -0.32 -13.02 -32.39
C MET A 83 0.60 -13.31 -31.20
N ASN A 84 1.39 -12.30 -30.84
CA ASN A 84 2.20 -12.24 -29.62
C ASN A 84 1.63 -11.26 -28.59
N THR A 85 0.52 -10.57 -28.81
CA THR A 85 -0.09 -9.75 -27.76
C THR A 85 -1.57 -9.60 -28.03
N LEU A 86 -2.42 -10.26 -27.26
CA LEU A 86 -3.87 -10.01 -27.31
C LEU A 86 -4.24 -8.93 -26.31
N VAL A 87 -4.73 -7.80 -26.80
CA VAL A 87 -5.25 -6.66 -26.05
C VAL A 87 -6.77 -6.80 -25.94
N GLY A 88 -7.26 -7.33 -24.81
CA GLY A 88 -8.70 -7.57 -24.59
C GLY A 88 -9.02 -8.74 -23.64
N GLY A 89 -9.72 -9.80 -24.10
CA GLY A 89 -10.17 -10.93 -23.25
C GLY A 89 -10.16 -12.30 -23.95
N ILE A 90 -9.94 -13.41 -23.23
CA ILE A 90 -10.27 -14.77 -23.71
C ILE A 90 -11.31 -15.38 -22.77
N ARG A 91 -12.41 -15.84 -23.34
CA ARG A 91 -13.51 -16.48 -22.62
C ARG A 91 -13.73 -17.89 -23.18
N VAL A 92 -13.58 -18.92 -22.34
CA VAL A 92 -13.97 -20.29 -22.69
C VAL A 92 -15.27 -20.62 -21.96
N GLU A 93 -16.42 -20.65 -22.65
CA GLU A 93 -17.75 -20.48 -22.02
C GLU A 93 -18.48 -21.74 -21.54
N ASN A 94 -19.05 -21.61 -20.32
CA ASN A 94 -20.49 -21.72 -19.95
C ASN A 94 -20.74 -20.96 -18.62
N SER A 95 -20.31 -19.68 -18.54
CA SER A 95 -20.26 -18.88 -17.30
C SER A 95 -20.74 -17.43 -17.53
N ASN A 96 -21.09 -16.70 -16.48
CA ASN A 96 -21.84 -15.43 -16.55
C ASN A 96 -21.08 -14.24 -15.89
N LEU A 97 -19.77 -14.02 -16.15
CA LEU A 97 -18.96 -13.00 -15.45
C LEU A 97 -17.81 -12.33 -16.28
N THR A 98 -17.32 -11.20 -15.74
CA THR A 98 -16.37 -10.14 -16.20
C THR A 98 -14.87 -10.48 -16.21
N ASN A 99 -14.05 -9.75 -16.97
CA ASN A 99 -12.56 -9.61 -16.94
C ASN A 99 -11.67 -10.68 -16.37
N GLY A 100 -10.80 -11.19 -17.23
CA GLY A 100 -9.80 -12.15 -16.81
C GLY A 100 -9.63 -13.27 -17.83
N LEU A 101 -8.92 -14.30 -17.41
CA LEU A 101 -8.81 -15.55 -18.13
C LEU A 101 -9.60 -16.62 -17.39
N PHE A 102 -10.62 -17.16 -18.04
CA PHE A 102 -11.52 -18.16 -17.46
C PHE A 102 -11.47 -19.44 -18.29
N ILE A 103 -11.07 -20.53 -17.65
CA ILE A 103 -11.04 -21.88 -18.20
C ILE A 103 -11.90 -22.74 -17.28
N GLU A 104 -13.17 -22.87 -17.62
CA GLU A 104 -14.16 -23.47 -16.72
C GLU A 104 -14.89 -24.64 -17.39
N ASN A 105 -15.17 -25.71 -16.63
CA ASN A 105 -16.02 -26.83 -17.04
C ASN A 105 -15.58 -27.60 -18.31
N ASN A 106 -14.27 -27.68 -18.59
CA ASN A 106 -13.77 -28.44 -19.75
C ASN A 106 -13.48 -29.89 -19.37
N SER A 107 -14.43 -30.78 -19.64
CA SER A 107 -14.35 -32.22 -19.33
C SER A 107 -13.24 -33.00 -20.06
N TYR A 108 -12.68 -32.44 -21.14
CA TYR A 108 -11.63 -33.09 -21.96
C TYR A 108 -10.29 -32.35 -21.93
N LEU A 109 -10.18 -31.23 -21.22
CA LEU A 109 -8.95 -30.43 -21.18
C LEU A 109 -7.91 -31.12 -20.29
N THR A 110 -6.76 -31.46 -20.88
CA THR A 110 -5.68 -32.21 -20.21
C THR A 110 -4.37 -31.43 -20.14
N ASP A 111 -4.18 -30.44 -21.01
CA ASP A 111 -2.98 -29.62 -21.08
C ASP A 111 -3.37 -28.13 -21.19
N ALA A 112 -2.83 -27.33 -20.28
CA ALA A 112 -2.95 -25.89 -20.28
C ALA A 112 -1.58 -25.22 -20.11
N SER A 113 -0.51 -25.89 -20.56
CA SER A 113 0.88 -25.38 -20.48
C SER A 113 1.07 -24.03 -21.18
N MET A 114 0.18 -23.67 -22.10
CA MET A 114 0.11 -22.30 -22.64
C MET A 114 -0.03 -21.22 -21.57
N LEU A 115 -0.66 -21.50 -20.43
CA LEU A 115 -0.93 -20.52 -19.39
C LEU A 115 0.35 -19.92 -18.80
N SER A 116 1.43 -20.71 -18.70
CA SER A 116 2.71 -20.21 -18.21
C SER A 116 3.36 -19.21 -19.19
N ASN A 117 2.92 -19.19 -20.45
CA ASN A 117 3.41 -18.27 -21.48
C ASN A 117 2.46 -17.10 -21.74
N ILE A 118 1.31 -17.06 -21.09
CA ILE A 118 0.31 -16.01 -21.24
C ILE A 118 0.56 -14.91 -20.19
N ARG A 119 0.99 -13.74 -20.67
CA ARG A 119 1.26 -12.57 -19.82
C ARG A 119 0.09 -11.61 -19.75
N LEU A 120 -0.82 -11.82 -18.81
CA LEU A 120 -1.93 -10.90 -18.60
C LEU A 120 -1.43 -9.51 -18.18
N TYR A 121 -1.81 -8.47 -18.93
CA TYR A 121 -1.33 -7.11 -18.73
C TYR A 121 -2.52 -6.23 -18.32
N PRO A 122 -2.73 -5.97 -17.03
CA PRO A 122 -3.90 -5.24 -16.55
C PRO A 122 -3.88 -3.74 -16.92
N GLY A 123 -3.00 -3.31 -17.83
CA GLY A 123 -2.82 -1.92 -18.23
C GLY A 123 -2.50 -1.02 -17.03
N ASN A 124 -3.17 0.12 -16.97
CA ASN A 124 -3.08 1.09 -15.86
C ASN A 124 -3.89 0.67 -14.62
N SER A 125 -4.49 -0.52 -14.61
CA SER A 125 -5.26 -0.98 -13.45
C SER A 125 -4.36 -1.24 -12.25
N PRO A 126 -4.77 -0.77 -11.06
CA PRO A 126 -4.07 -1.04 -9.80
C PRO A 126 -4.32 -2.47 -9.28
N VAL A 127 -5.18 -3.24 -9.95
CA VAL A 127 -5.51 -4.64 -9.62
C VAL A 127 -5.11 -5.52 -10.80
N ASP A 128 -4.59 -6.70 -10.49
CA ASP A 128 -4.20 -7.70 -11.47
C ASP A 128 -5.39 -8.32 -12.21
N CYS A 129 -5.13 -8.99 -13.32
CA CYS A 129 -6.17 -9.72 -14.04
C CYS A 129 -6.61 -10.95 -13.23
N VAL A 130 -7.93 -11.18 -13.15
CA VAL A 130 -8.47 -12.39 -12.53
C VAL A 130 -8.18 -13.59 -13.45
N ILE A 131 -7.68 -14.69 -12.89
CA ILE A 131 -7.52 -15.95 -13.59
C ILE A 131 -8.32 -17.01 -12.84
N ARG A 132 -9.22 -17.70 -13.54
CA ARG A 132 -9.97 -18.85 -13.00
C ARG A 132 -9.78 -20.05 -13.90
N VAL A 133 -9.30 -21.14 -13.31
CA VAL A 133 -9.26 -22.44 -13.96
C VAL A 133 -10.09 -23.38 -13.10
N GLU A 134 -11.36 -23.57 -13.41
CA GLU A 134 -12.32 -24.27 -12.55
C GLU A 134 -12.96 -25.49 -13.23
N ASP A 135 -13.16 -26.59 -12.50
CA ASP A 135 -13.95 -27.74 -12.93
C ASP A 135 -13.47 -28.41 -14.26
N ASN A 136 -12.18 -28.39 -14.55
CA ASN A 136 -11.58 -29.12 -15.69
C ASN A 136 -11.04 -30.47 -15.22
N GLN A 137 -11.89 -31.50 -15.21
CA GLN A 137 -11.69 -32.79 -14.53
C GLN A 137 -10.41 -33.55 -14.90
N LEU A 138 -9.79 -33.26 -16.05
CA LEU A 138 -8.58 -33.94 -16.54
C LEU A 138 -7.33 -33.05 -16.53
N LEU A 139 -7.42 -31.80 -16.07
CA LEU A 139 -6.33 -30.83 -16.12
C LEU A 139 -5.50 -30.81 -14.82
N ASP A 140 -4.18 -30.99 -14.93
CA ASP A 140 -3.23 -30.88 -13.82
C ASP A 140 -2.60 -29.47 -13.78
N MET A 141 -2.98 -28.67 -12.78
CA MET A 141 -2.46 -27.32 -12.56
C MET A 141 -1.30 -27.27 -11.55
N GLU A 142 -0.89 -28.39 -10.94
CA GLU A 142 0.00 -28.40 -9.77
C GLU A 142 1.33 -27.65 -10.01
N LYS A 143 1.91 -27.77 -11.20
CA LYS A 143 3.20 -27.14 -11.55
C LYS A 143 3.03 -25.84 -12.32
N LEU A 144 1.95 -25.70 -13.09
CA LEU A 144 1.75 -24.57 -14.01
C LEU A 144 1.69 -23.23 -13.27
N CYS A 145 1.21 -23.23 -12.02
CA CYS A 145 1.02 -22.01 -11.23
C CYS A 145 2.34 -21.35 -10.78
N ASP A 146 3.46 -22.05 -10.89
CA ASP A 146 4.80 -21.57 -10.56
C ASP A 146 5.66 -21.39 -11.83
N GLU A 147 5.07 -21.55 -13.02
CA GLU A 147 5.76 -21.45 -14.30
C GLU A 147 5.46 -20.14 -15.03
N GLY A 148 6.52 -19.52 -15.55
CA GLY A 148 6.45 -18.36 -16.44
C GLY A 148 5.60 -17.21 -15.89
N TRP A 149 4.77 -16.60 -16.74
CA TRP A 149 3.95 -15.44 -16.41
C TRP A 149 2.80 -15.74 -15.45
N LEU A 150 2.34 -17.00 -15.38
CA LEU A 150 1.31 -17.41 -14.43
C LEU A 150 1.81 -17.30 -12.98
N ALA A 151 3.12 -17.45 -12.77
CA ALA A 151 3.76 -17.23 -11.47
C ALA A 151 3.73 -15.77 -11.02
N GLU A 152 3.62 -14.81 -11.94
CA GLU A 152 3.53 -13.37 -11.59
C GLU A 152 2.12 -12.94 -11.18
N SER A 153 1.11 -13.77 -11.48
CA SER A 153 -0.29 -13.47 -11.21
C SER A 153 -0.61 -13.50 -9.72
N THR A 154 -1.21 -12.42 -9.25
CA THR A 154 -1.65 -12.23 -7.86
C THR A 154 -3.11 -12.64 -7.64
N ASP A 155 -3.93 -12.73 -8.70
CA ASP A 155 -5.35 -13.11 -8.64
C ASP A 155 -5.63 -14.37 -9.48
N LEU A 156 -5.10 -15.52 -9.02
CA LEU A 156 -5.27 -16.84 -9.65
C LEU A 156 -6.09 -17.78 -8.76
N THR A 157 -7.15 -18.33 -9.33
CA THR A 157 -7.99 -19.38 -8.77
C THR A 157 -7.83 -20.67 -9.57
N THR A 158 -7.61 -21.80 -8.89
CA THR A 158 -7.75 -23.13 -9.48
C THR A 158 -8.58 -24.03 -8.57
N THR A 159 -9.73 -24.51 -9.04
CA THR A 159 -10.61 -25.40 -8.26
C THR A 159 -11.21 -26.50 -9.15
N GLY A 160 -11.61 -27.65 -8.60
CA GLY A 160 -12.34 -28.67 -9.38
C GLY A 160 -11.55 -29.36 -10.53
N ASN A 161 -10.26 -29.04 -10.73
CA ASN A 161 -9.42 -29.70 -11.73
C ASN A 161 -8.84 -31.04 -11.24
N LEU A 162 -8.24 -31.85 -12.13
CA LEU A 162 -7.57 -33.13 -11.79
C LEU A 162 -6.56 -32.94 -10.66
N LYS A 163 -5.75 -31.88 -10.78
CA LYS A 163 -5.04 -31.27 -9.66
C LYS A 163 -5.13 -29.76 -9.79
N ASN A 164 -5.29 -29.10 -8.66
CA ASN A 164 -5.24 -27.65 -8.58
C ASN A 164 -3.83 -27.19 -8.25
N CYS A 165 -3.57 -25.88 -8.21
CA CYS A 165 -2.34 -25.36 -7.62
C CYS A 165 -2.28 -25.83 -6.15
N VAL A 166 -1.60 -26.96 -5.90
CA VAL A 166 -1.29 -27.42 -4.56
C VAL A 166 0.10 -26.90 -4.33
N TYR A 167 0.23 -25.79 -3.60
CA TYR A 167 1.54 -25.25 -3.29
C TYR A 167 2.32 -26.23 -2.42
N PRO A 168 3.30 -26.99 -2.95
CA PRO A 168 3.93 -28.07 -2.19
C PRO A 168 5.03 -27.53 -1.25
N LEU A 169 5.27 -26.21 -1.26
CA LEU A 169 6.28 -25.55 -0.42
C LEU A 169 5.80 -24.24 0.23
N PHE A 170 4.58 -23.76 -0.06
CA PHE A 170 4.11 -22.40 0.27
C PHE A 170 2.58 -22.30 0.37
N THR A 171 1.97 -22.55 1.53
CA THR A 171 0.50 -22.53 1.70
C THR A 171 -0.14 -21.21 1.23
N ARG A 172 -1.02 -21.24 0.22
CA ARG A 172 -2.05 -20.19 0.01
C ARG A 172 -3.31 -20.63 0.75
N ILE A 173 -3.77 -19.85 1.72
CA ILE A 173 -5.03 -20.10 2.41
C ILE A 173 -6.11 -19.15 1.90
N LYS A 174 -7.25 -19.75 1.55
CA LYS A 174 -8.55 -19.11 1.33
C LYS A 174 -9.29 -19.06 2.66
N ILE A 175 -9.57 -17.88 3.20
CA ILE A 175 -10.30 -17.71 4.48
C ILE A 175 -11.72 -17.24 4.16
N VAL A 176 -12.73 -18.07 4.42
CA VAL A 176 -14.14 -17.71 4.23
C VAL A 176 -14.67 -16.96 5.46
N THR A 177 -15.28 -15.80 5.23
CA THR A 177 -16.15 -15.10 6.19
C THR A 177 -17.42 -15.92 6.39
N VAL A 178 -17.61 -16.54 7.57
CA VAL A 178 -18.93 -17.02 8.01
C VAL A 178 -19.11 -16.66 9.48
N LYS A 179 -20.16 -15.88 9.77
CA LYS A 179 -20.81 -15.86 11.08
C LYS A 179 -21.16 -17.30 11.47
N LEU A 180 -20.33 -17.91 12.33
CA LEU A 180 -20.49 -19.21 13.00
C LEU A 180 -21.46 -20.22 12.35
N VAL A 181 -20.93 -21.23 11.64
CA VAL A 181 -21.22 -22.66 11.92
C VAL A 181 -20.01 -23.53 11.50
N ALA A 182 -19.55 -24.31 12.46
CA ALA A 182 -18.67 -25.48 12.44
C ALA A 182 -18.25 -26.13 11.09
N LYS A 183 -16.94 -26.13 10.82
CA LYS A 183 -16.03 -27.30 10.62
C LYS A 183 -14.84 -26.89 9.74
N VAL A 184 -13.72 -26.54 10.37
CA VAL A 184 -12.41 -26.49 9.70
C VAL A 184 -11.93 -27.94 9.61
N HIS A 185 -11.96 -28.54 8.42
CA HIS A 185 -11.21 -29.77 8.17
C HIS A 185 -9.80 -29.36 7.74
N ALA A 186 -8.83 -29.60 8.61
CA ALA A 186 -7.44 -29.67 8.21
C ALA A 186 -7.27 -30.88 7.29
N PHE A 187 -6.70 -30.69 6.11
CA PHE A 187 -6.20 -31.80 5.31
C PHE A 187 -4.70 -31.62 5.04
N CYS A 188 -3.90 -32.32 5.85
CA CYS A 188 -2.67 -32.93 5.36
C CYS A 188 -3.05 -34.17 4.53
N SER A 189 -2.35 -34.41 3.42
CA SER A 189 -2.17 -35.70 2.73
C SER A 189 -3.32 -36.74 2.80
N ASN A 190 -3.83 -37.03 1.59
CA ASN A 190 -4.52 -38.24 1.13
C ASN A 190 -6.05 -38.20 1.05
N THR A 191 -6.50 -38.33 -0.21
CA THR A 191 -7.80 -38.80 -0.69
C THR A 191 -9.01 -37.86 -0.67
N ILE A 192 -9.36 -37.44 -1.90
CA ILE A 192 -10.68 -37.39 -2.57
C ILE A 192 -11.82 -36.61 -1.88
N GLY A 193 -12.26 -35.55 -2.55
CA GLY A 193 -13.67 -35.19 -2.66
C GLY A 193 -14.10 -33.84 -2.06
N GLU A 194 -14.84 -33.09 -2.87
CA GLU A 194 -15.78 -31.99 -2.55
C GLU A 194 -15.32 -30.53 -2.80
N HIS A 195 -16.14 -29.86 -3.63
CA HIS A 195 -15.97 -28.58 -4.34
C HIS A 195 -16.31 -27.37 -3.48
N PHE A 196 -15.57 -26.24 -3.55
CA PHE A 196 -16.12 -24.89 -3.25
C PHE A 196 -15.36 -23.72 -3.96
N TYR A 197 -16.15 -22.93 -4.68
CA TYR A 197 -15.91 -21.83 -5.65
C TYR A 197 -15.12 -20.59 -5.19
N SER A 198 -14.44 -19.93 -6.13
CA SER A 198 -13.79 -18.61 -5.98
C SER A 198 -14.74 -17.40 -5.92
N VAL A 199 -14.48 -16.48 -4.97
CA VAL A 199 -14.89 -15.07 -5.02
C VAL A 199 -13.89 -14.18 -4.24
N THR A 200 -13.65 -13.00 -4.78
CA THR A 200 -13.03 -11.75 -4.28
C THR A 200 -12.89 -11.62 -2.75
N TYR A 201 -11.72 -11.16 -2.28
CA TYR A 201 -11.50 -10.89 -0.85
C TYR A 201 -11.45 -9.40 -0.51
N ASN A 202 -12.60 -8.92 -0.01
CA ASN A 202 -12.68 -7.97 1.10
C ASN A 202 -12.75 -8.76 2.41
N GLY A 203 -11.94 -8.42 3.40
CA GLY A 203 -12.10 -8.90 4.79
C GLY A 203 -11.69 -10.35 5.05
N ILE A 204 -10.48 -10.54 5.58
CA ILE A 204 -10.09 -11.70 6.35
C ILE A 204 -10.89 -11.67 7.66
N GLN A 205 -11.79 -12.64 7.88
CA GLN A 205 -12.15 -13.06 9.24
C GLN A 205 -11.29 -14.26 9.61
N VAL A 206 -10.21 -14.05 10.36
CA VAL A 206 -9.42 -15.15 10.92
C VAL A 206 -10.25 -15.87 11.99
N LEU A 207 -10.87 -16.98 11.61
CA LEU A 207 -11.35 -17.99 12.55
C LEU A 207 -10.22 -19.01 12.78
N ASN A 208 -9.54 -18.87 13.92
CA ASN A 208 -8.47 -19.71 14.46
C ASN A 208 -7.14 -19.73 13.65
N GLY A 209 -6.19 -18.89 14.08
CA GLY A 209 -4.92 -18.61 13.42
C GLY A 209 -3.85 -19.73 13.37
N SER A 210 -4.14 -20.96 13.83
CA SER A 210 -3.12 -22.03 13.88
C SER A 210 -2.72 -22.59 12.50
N HIS A 211 -3.56 -22.44 11.47
CA HIS A 211 -3.27 -22.96 10.13
C HIS A 211 -2.43 -22.01 9.27
N LEU A 212 -2.30 -20.74 9.68
CA LEU A 212 -1.63 -19.69 8.91
C LEU A 212 -0.15 -19.53 9.27
N SER A 213 0.31 -20.17 10.35
CA SER A 213 1.67 -20.00 10.88
C SER A 213 2.77 -20.50 9.93
N ASN A 214 2.45 -21.42 9.02
CA ASN A 214 3.40 -21.99 8.05
C ASN A 214 3.41 -21.24 6.70
N ILE A 215 2.59 -20.20 6.52
CA ILE A 215 2.56 -19.42 5.27
C ILE A 215 3.84 -18.61 5.16
N LYS A 216 4.62 -18.86 4.11
CA LYS A 216 5.84 -18.09 3.80
C LYS A 216 5.66 -17.03 2.72
N LEU A 217 4.73 -17.22 1.80
CA LEU A 217 4.47 -16.33 0.67
C LEU A 217 3.01 -15.92 0.66
N ILE A 218 2.74 -14.62 0.60
CA ILE A 218 1.41 -14.07 0.35
C ILE A 218 1.47 -13.39 -1.02
N LYS A 219 0.54 -13.76 -1.91
CA LYS A 219 0.29 -13.02 -3.15
C LYS A 219 -1.04 -12.28 -3.03
N GLY A 220 -1.04 -11.00 -3.37
CA GLY A 220 -2.20 -10.12 -3.24
C GLY A 220 -2.25 -9.36 -1.91
N ARG A 221 -3.35 -8.65 -1.69
CA ARG A 221 -3.50 -7.69 -0.58
C ARG A 221 -3.91 -8.40 0.72
N ILE A 222 -3.45 -7.90 1.85
CA ILE A 222 -3.91 -8.30 3.19
C ILE A 222 -4.96 -7.30 3.64
N ASN A 223 -6.20 -7.76 3.81
CA ASN A 223 -7.31 -6.91 4.24
C ASN A 223 -7.98 -7.54 5.46
N ILE A 224 -7.73 -7.02 6.66
CA ILE A 224 -8.27 -7.51 7.93
C ILE A 224 -9.20 -6.44 8.47
N GLN A 225 -10.51 -6.74 8.43
CA GLN A 225 -11.52 -5.81 8.90
C GLN A 225 -12.58 -6.49 9.75
N ASP A 226 -13.14 -5.74 10.70
CA ASP A 226 -14.27 -6.17 11.52
C ASP A 226 -14.00 -7.51 12.23
N THR A 227 -12.79 -7.65 12.78
CA THR A 227 -12.33 -8.86 13.48
C THR A 227 -12.00 -8.60 14.94
N ASN A 228 -11.96 -9.69 15.71
CA ASN A 228 -11.49 -9.69 17.10
C ASN A 228 -10.02 -10.15 17.21
N LEU A 229 -9.24 -10.01 16.13
CA LEU A 229 -7.82 -10.34 16.15
C LEU A 229 -7.05 -9.36 17.03
N GLN A 230 -6.15 -9.89 17.85
CA GLN A 230 -5.32 -9.06 18.72
C GLN A 230 -4.06 -8.52 18.02
N ASN A 231 -3.54 -9.24 17.02
CA ASN A 231 -2.32 -8.92 16.28
C ASN A 231 -2.12 -9.86 15.07
N LEU A 232 -1.00 -9.72 14.36
CA LEU A 232 -0.63 -10.47 13.15
C LEU A 232 0.35 -11.63 13.39
N SER A 233 0.64 -12.00 14.64
CA SER A 233 1.62 -13.05 14.98
C SER A 233 1.27 -14.44 14.43
N PHE A 234 0.01 -14.66 14.05
CA PHE A 234 -0.44 -15.89 13.41
C PHE A 234 0.19 -16.15 12.03
N LEU A 235 0.87 -15.14 11.43
CA LEU A 235 1.60 -15.25 10.17
C LEU A 235 3.08 -15.63 10.37
N GLU A 236 3.44 -16.31 11.47
CA GLU A 236 4.83 -16.53 11.94
C GLU A 236 5.89 -16.80 10.86
N SER A 237 5.59 -17.63 9.85
CA SER A 237 6.55 -17.97 8.78
C SER A 237 6.58 -16.99 7.59
N PHE A 238 5.80 -15.91 7.59
CA PHE A 238 5.61 -15.04 6.44
C PHE A 238 6.89 -14.27 6.11
N GLN A 239 7.36 -14.43 4.86
CA GLN A 239 8.68 -13.96 4.42
C GLN A 239 8.63 -13.20 3.09
N PHE A 240 7.70 -13.52 2.20
CA PHE A 240 7.68 -12.99 0.83
C PHE A 240 6.31 -12.45 0.51
N TRP A 241 6.22 -11.21 0.02
CA TRP A 241 4.95 -10.61 -0.33
C TRP A 241 4.96 -10.11 -1.78
N THR A 242 4.15 -10.72 -2.64
CA THR A 242 3.97 -10.26 -4.02
C THR A 242 2.62 -9.55 -4.16
N VAL A 243 2.64 -8.34 -4.70
CA VAL A 243 1.45 -7.50 -4.93
C VAL A 243 1.51 -6.87 -6.31
N ARG A 244 0.36 -6.41 -6.79
CA ARG A 244 0.30 -5.41 -7.85
C ARG A 244 -0.47 -4.21 -7.31
N SER A 245 0.17 -3.05 -7.29
CA SER A 245 -0.41 -1.83 -6.74
C SER A 245 0.08 -0.59 -7.48
N ALA A 246 -0.83 0.10 -8.17
CA ALA A 246 -0.60 1.46 -8.68
C ALA A 246 -1.31 2.46 -7.74
N ASN A 247 -0.71 2.69 -6.57
CA ASN A 247 -1.20 3.60 -5.51
C ASN A 247 -2.44 3.07 -4.75
N SER A 248 -2.42 1.79 -4.37
CA SER A 248 -3.51 1.12 -3.66
C SER A 248 -3.09 0.56 -2.29
N ILE A 249 -4.07 0.40 -1.40
CA ILE A 249 -3.86 -0.20 -0.08
C ILE A 249 -3.61 -1.69 -0.23
N ILE A 250 -2.41 -2.13 0.12
CA ILE A 250 -2.02 -3.55 0.15
C ILE A 250 -2.11 -4.15 1.55
N LEU A 251 -2.00 -3.33 2.60
CA LEU A 251 -2.18 -3.73 3.99
C LEU A 251 -3.29 -2.90 4.61
N ASN A 252 -4.44 -3.50 4.84
CA ASN A 252 -5.56 -2.81 5.45
C ASN A 252 -5.92 -3.48 6.78
N LEU A 253 -5.75 -2.74 7.88
CA LEU A 253 -6.22 -3.10 9.22
C LEU A 253 -7.26 -2.05 9.62
N GLN A 254 -8.53 -2.43 9.57
CA GLN A 254 -9.63 -1.48 9.78
C GLN A 254 -10.69 -2.05 10.72
N ASN A 255 -11.23 -1.26 11.65
CA ASN A 255 -12.34 -1.68 12.52
C ASN A 255 -12.05 -2.97 13.31
N ASN A 256 -10.84 -3.14 13.83
CA ASN A 256 -10.48 -4.31 14.65
C ASN A 256 -10.36 -3.87 16.11
N PRO A 257 -11.46 -3.86 16.87
CA PRO A 257 -11.50 -3.24 18.19
C PRO A 257 -10.63 -3.96 19.22
N GLU A 258 -10.30 -5.24 19.02
CA GLU A 258 -9.45 -6.02 19.95
C GLU A 258 -7.96 -6.00 19.55
N MET A 259 -7.60 -5.35 18.43
CA MET A 259 -6.23 -5.32 17.93
C MET A 259 -5.39 -4.32 18.70
N THR A 260 -4.58 -4.81 19.63
CA THR A 260 -3.74 -3.98 20.51
C THR A 260 -2.27 -3.93 20.08
N ARG A 261 -1.83 -4.86 19.23
CA ARG A 261 -0.44 -4.93 18.76
C ARG A 261 -0.38 -5.28 17.28
N PHE A 262 0.70 -4.88 16.62
CA PHE A 262 0.92 -5.21 15.21
C PHE A 262 1.50 -6.63 15.04
N LEU A 263 2.72 -6.88 15.51
CA LEU A 263 3.42 -8.18 15.49
C LEU A 263 3.38 -8.89 14.13
N LEU A 264 3.55 -8.14 13.03
CA LEU A 264 3.82 -8.75 11.73
C LEU A 264 5.25 -9.32 11.76
N PRO A 265 5.44 -10.60 11.39
CA PRO A 265 6.79 -11.15 11.28
C PRO A 265 7.55 -10.53 10.12
N THR A 266 8.88 -10.69 10.15
CA THR A 266 9.78 -10.06 9.19
C THR A 266 9.61 -10.64 7.77
N VAL A 267 8.87 -9.91 6.95
CA VAL A 267 8.86 -10.02 5.49
C VAL A 267 10.19 -9.49 4.93
N ARG A 268 10.84 -10.25 4.06
CA ARG A 268 12.14 -9.91 3.48
C ARG A 268 12.04 -8.77 2.47
N TYR A 269 11.02 -8.79 1.63
CA TYR A 269 10.73 -7.72 0.67
C TYR A 269 9.30 -7.82 0.17
N ILE A 270 8.80 -6.69 -0.34
CA ILE A 270 7.54 -6.58 -1.07
C ILE A 270 7.88 -6.46 -2.55
N GLU A 271 7.43 -7.42 -3.35
CA GLU A 271 7.50 -7.40 -4.80
C GLU A 271 6.25 -6.71 -5.34
N ASN A 272 6.38 -5.50 -5.87
CA ASN A 272 5.29 -4.82 -6.55
C ASN A 272 5.42 -4.98 -8.06
N ASN A 273 4.54 -5.79 -8.67
CA ASN A 273 4.53 -6.07 -10.10
C ASN A 273 3.97 -4.91 -10.94
N ALA A 274 3.52 -3.81 -10.31
CA ALA A 274 3.10 -2.60 -11.01
C ALA A 274 4.32 -1.68 -11.28
N PRO A 275 4.61 -1.35 -12.56
CA PRO A 275 5.67 -0.39 -12.90
C PRO A 275 5.44 0.96 -12.21
N SER A 276 6.46 1.47 -11.51
CA SER A 276 6.40 2.74 -10.75
C SER A 276 5.27 2.84 -9.72
N GLY A 277 4.64 1.71 -9.35
CA GLY A 277 3.48 1.70 -8.48
C GLY A 277 3.82 1.89 -7.00
N ILE A 278 3.00 2.66 -6.29
CA ILE A 278 3.13 2.84 -4.83
C ILE A 278 2.26 1.81 -4.10
N THR A 279 2.79 1.22 -3.05
CA THR A 279 2.07 0.35 -2.10
C THR A 279 1.67 1.16 -0.88
N LEU A 280 0.41 1.04 -0.43
CA LEU A 280 -0.09 1.79 0.73
C LEU A 280 -0.52 0.86 1.87
N ALA A 281 -0.45 1.35 3.10
CA ALA A 281 -1.05 0.75 4.27
C ALA A 281 -2.17 1.62 4.86
N ASN A 282 -3.11 1.00 5.57
CA ASN A 282 -4.18 1.68 6.28
C ASN A 282 -4.37 1.03 7.64
N PHE A 283 -4.07 1.77 8.72
CA PHE A 283 -4.38 1.38 10.10
C PHE A 283 -5.42 2.35 10.64
N GLU A 284 -6.66 1.88 10.77
CA GLU A 284 -7.80 2.74 11.08
C GLU A 284 -8.76 2.05 12.03
N ASN A 285 -9.28 2.79 13.02
CA ASN A 285 -10.27 2.30 13.98
C ASN A 285 -9.88 0.94 14.62
N LEU A 286 -8.64 0.85 15.11
CA LEU A 286 -8.13 -0.27 15.90
C LEU A 286 -8.42 -0.05 17.39
N HIS A 287 -7.97 -0.96 18.27
CA HIS A 287 -8.10 -0.75 19.72
C HIS A 287 -7.44 0.60 20.12
N PRO A 288 -7.98 1.37 21.08
CA PRO A 288 -7.37 2.63 21.55
C PRO A 288 -5.92 2.47 22.08
N ASP A 289 -5.59 1.27 22.56
CA ASP A 289 -4.24 0.90 22.98
C ASP A 289 -3.35 0.32 21.88
N PHE A 290 -3.83 0.23 20.64
CA PHE A 290 -3.01 -0.21 19.52
C PHE A 290 -1.73 0.62 19.42
N CYS A 291 -0.59 -0.06 19.47
CA CYS A 291 0.70 0.59 19.37
C CYS A 291 1.65 -0.16 18.41
N LEU A 292 2.54 0.62 17.81
CA LEU A 292 3.71 0.14 17.06
C LEU A 292 4.94 0.36 17.92
N SER A 293 5.77 -0.67 18.10
CA SER A 293 7.09 -0.52 18.69
C SER A 293 8.02 0.27 17.75
N VAL A 294 9.13 0.76 18.29
CA VAL A 294 10.15 1.48 17.52
C VAL A 294 10.70 0.57 16.42
N SER A 295 10.98 -0.70 16.74
CA SER A 295 11.44 -1.69 15.76
C SER A 295 10.42 -1.96 14.65
N GLU A 296 9.13 -2.07 14.98
CA GLU A 296 8.06 -2.25 13.99
C GLU A 296 7.94 -1.03 13.06
N MET A 297 8.09 0.19 13.58
CA MET A 297 8.04 1.40 12.76
C MET A 297 9.25 1.53 11.82
N ILE A 298 10.47 1.29 12.33
CA ILE A 298 11.69 1.24 11.49
C ILE A 298 11.48 0.25 10.34
N TYR A 299 10.99 -0.94 10.68
CA TYR A 299 10.74 -1.98 9.69
C TYR A 299 9.72 -1.57 8.62
N LEU A 300 8.59 -0.95 8.99
CA LEU A 300 7.57 -0.48 8.04
C LEU A 300 8.09 0.64 7.12
N VAL A 301 8.91 1.53 7.68
CA VAL A 301 9.56 2.63 6.95
C VAL A 301 10.60 2.11 5.96
N ASP A 302 11.45 1.16 6.39
CA ASP A 302 12.48 0.53 5.56
C ASP A 302 11.86 -0.33 4.44
N LEU A 303 10.69 -0.95 4.71
CA LEU A 303 9.85 -1.59 3.68
C LEU A 303 9.26 -0.61 2.66
N ARG A 304 9.43 0.70 2.86
CA ARG A 304 8.90 1.76 1.99
C ARG A 304 7.37 1.72 1.87
N LEU A 305 6.68 1.40 2.96
CA LEU A 305 5.22 1.26 3.00
C LEU A 305 4.54 2.50 3.63
N PRO A 306 4.20 3.54 2.84
CA PRO A 306 3.50 4.72 3.34
C PRO A 306 2.05 4.42 3.75
N PHE A 307 1.47 5.32 4.56
CA PHE A 307 0.15 5.16 5.15
C PHE A 307 -0.88 6.15 4.58
N VAL A 308 -2.09 5.65 4.35
CA VAL A 308 -3.29 6.48 4.14
C VAL A 308 -3.81 6.99 5.48
N ASN A 309 -4.02 6.08 6.44
CA ASN A 309 -4.27 6.40 7.84
C ASN A 309 -3.30 5.61 8.73
N LEU A 310 -2.86 6.25 9.83
CA LEU A 310 -2.00 5.65 10.84
C LEU A 310 -2.53 5.95 12.24
N HIS A 311 -3.61 5.28 12.62
CA HIS A 311 -4.17 5.36 13.97
C HIS A 311 -3.37 4.46 14.92
N SER A 312 -2.22 4.95 15.38
CA SER A 312 -1.35 4.24 16.32
C SER A 312 -0.68 5.20 17.30
N LYS A 313 -0.10 4.62 18.36
CA LYS A 313 0.89 5.26 19.25
C LYS A 313 2.17 4.42 19.26
N PHE A 314 3.25 4.97 19.80
CA PHE A 314 4.43 4.16 20.09
C PHE A 314 4.21 3.30 21.33
N CYS A 315 4.69 2.06 21.30
CA CYS A 315 4.69 1.20 22.47
C CYS A 315 5.75 1.65 23.49
N GLU A 316 5.54 1.35 24.78
CA GLU A 316 6.54 1.60 25.83
C GLU A 316 7.82 0.80 25.59
N ASP A 317 7.66 -0.49 25.26
CA ASP A 317 8.74 -1.36 24.82
C ASP A 317 9.10 -1.04 23.35
N PRO A 318 10.34 -0.59 23.07
CA PRO A 318 10.77 -0.26 21.72
C PRO A 318 10.94 -1.49 20.81
N GLY A 319 10.96 -2.71 21.37
CA GLY A 319 11.27 -3.93 20.62
C GLY A 319 12.75 -4.08 20.31
N ASP A 320 13.08 -5.04 19.45
CA ASP A 320 14.47 -5.31 19.05
C ASP A 320 14.91 -4.32 17.96
N ILE A 321 15.74 -3.36 18.36
CA ILE A 321 16.32 -2.32 17.49
C ILE A 321 17.77 -2.64 17.08
N GLY A 322 18.27 -3.84 17.40
CA GLY A 322 19.64 -4.25 17.10
C GLY A 322 20.69 -3.36 17.77
N GLU A 323 21.65 -2.87 16.97
CA GLU A 323 22.75 -2.02 17.44
C GLU A 323 22.40 -0.51 17.47
N LEU A 324 21.18 -0.13 17.06
CA LEU A 324 20.76 1.26 17.00
C LEU A 324 20.60 1.86 18.40
N VAL A 325 21.04 3.10 18.56
CA VAL A 325 20.90 3.84 19.82
C VAL A 325 19.60 4.65 19.80
N LEU A 326 18.65 4.25 20.64
CA LEU A 326 17.40 4.97 20.89
C LEU A 326 17.58 6.01 21.99
N CYS A 327 17.33 7.27 21.67
CA CYS A 327 17.31 8.39 22.59
C CYS A 327 15.91 8.98 22.70
N ARG A 328 15.40 9.16 23.92
CA ARG A 328 14.15 9.86 24.16
C ARG A 328 14.44 11.35 24.28
N PHE A 329 13.79 12.16 23.46
CA PHE A 329 14.03 13.60 23.44
C PHE A 329 13.37 14.26 24.65
N THR A 330 14.09 15.19 25.28
CA THR A 330 13.57 16.07 26.35
C THR A 330 14.03 17.50 26.09
N SER A 331 15.32 17.68 25.80
CA SER A 331 15.96 18.93 25.40
C SER A 331 17.21 18.59 24.57
N MET A 332 17.76 19.57 23.83
CA MET A 332 19.04 19.39 23.13
C MET A 332 20.21 19.21 24.10
N TYR A 333 20.17 19.90 25.25
CA TYR A 333 21.15 19.76 26.32
C TYR A 333 21.24 18.32 26.86
N ASP A 334 20.09 17.73 27.18
CA ASP A 334 19.99 16.38 27.78
C ASP A 334 20.13 15.26 26.75
N LEU A 335 20.04 15.58 25.44
CA LEU A 335 20.14 14.59 24.38
C LEU A 335 21.54 13.95 24.38
N PRO A 336 21.66 12.62 24.49
CA PRO A 336 22.95 11.95 24.41
C PRO A 336 23.63 12.14 23.04
N ASN A 337 24.96 11.99 23.02
CA ASN A 337 25.69 11.90 21.75
C ASN A 337 25.44 10.55 21.06
N ASN A 338 25.52 10.54 19.72
CA ASN A 338 25.43 9.34 18.87
C ASN A 338 24.06 8.64 18.90
N CYS A 339 22.96 9.39 18.98
CA CYS A 339 21.63 8.84 18.80
C CYS A 339 21.39 8.50 17.32
N ASP A 340 21.03 7.24 17.03
CA ASP A 340 20.55 6.85 15.69
C ASP A 340 19.05 7.15 15.54
N ILE A 341 18.31 7.03 16.64
CA ILE A 341 16.86 7.24 16.71
C ILE A 341 16.58 8.27 17.81
N VAL A 342 15.84 9.33 17.46
CA VAL A 342 15.29 10.29 18.42
C VAL A 342 13.79 10.08 18.49
N LEU A 343 13.29 9.75 19.69
CA LEU A 343 11.86 9.56 19.97
C LEU A 343 11.33 10.72 20.80
N GLY A 344 10.42 11.49 20.21
CA GLY A 344 9.93 12.77 20.75
C GLY A 344 10.10 13.90 19.73
N ASP A 345 9.38 15.00 19.95
CA ASP A 345 9.46 16.16 19.05
C ASP A 345 10.77 16.90 19.25
N LEU A 346 11.62 16.89 18.22
CA LEU A 346 12.92 17.52 18.22
C LEU A 346 12.73 19.03 18.10
N ARG A 347 13.04 19.74 19.19
CA ARG A 347 12.96 21.19 19.27
C ARG A 347 14.36 21.77 19.44
N ILE A 348 14.76 22.62 18.50
CA ILE A 348 16.02 23.35 18.52
C ILE A 348 15.68 24.83 18.66
N GLU A 349 16.03 25.40 19.80
CA GLU A 349 15.78 26.80 20.13
C GLU A 349 17.10 27.56 20.21
N LYS A 350 16.98 28.86 20.50
CA LYS A 350 18.12 29.69 20.84
C LYS A 350 18.92 29.04 21.97
N GLU A 351 20.25 29.05 21.85
CA GLU A 351 21.23 28.48 22.80
C GLU A 351 21.47 26.97 22.63
N ASP A 352 20.71 26.28 21.76
CA ASP A 352 20.92 24.86 21.47
C ASP A 352 21.95 24.61 20.35
N GLU A 353 22.48 25.67 19.70
CA GLU A 353 23.27 25.54 18.47
C GLU A 353 24.54 24.69 18.64
N ASP A 354 25.22 24.80 19.77
CA ASP A 354 26.43 24.02 20.07
C ASP A 354 26.11 22.52 20.27
N ASP A 355 24.89 22.20 20.69
CA ASP A 355 24.41 20.84 20.93
C ASP A 355 23.93 20.15 19.65
N CYS A 356 23.71 20.88 18.55
CA CYS A 356 23.26 20.31 17.26
C CYS A 356 24.19 19.20 16.74
N THR A 357 25.47 19.20 17.10
CA THR A 357 26.42 18.14 16.73
C THR A 357 26.00 16.74 17.19
N LYS A 358 25.16 16.63 18.24
CA LYS A 358 24.56 15.37 18.71
C LYS A 358 23.68 14.70 17.66
N LEU A 359 23.14 15.47 16.71
CA LEU A 359 22.20 15.03 15.69
C LEU A 359 22.88 14.47 14.42
N ASN A 360 24.20 14.62 14.28
CA ASN A 360 24.96 14.25 13.08
C ASN A 360 24.83 12.79 12.64
N LYS A 361 24.32 11.90 13.50
CA LYS A 361 24.09 10.46 13.22
C LYS A 361 22.62 10.06 13.24
N MET A 362 21.72 10.98 13.60
CA MET A 362 20.30 10.68 13.73
C MET A 362 19.74 10.30 12.35
N ARG A 363 19.31 9.04 12.19
CA ARG A 363 18.67 8.56 10.96
C ARG A 363 17.16 8.62 11.03
N TYR A 364 16.59 8.40 12.22
CA TYR A 364 15.15 8.34 12.44
C TYR A 364 14.73 9.40 13.47
N LEU A 365 13.86 10.30 13.06
CA LEU A 365 13.13 11.19 13.96
C LEU A 365 11.70 10.69 14.12
N PHE A 366 11.38 10.13 15.28
CA PHE A 366 10.04 9.71 15.66
C PHE A 366 9.37 10.81 16.48
N GLY A 367 9.09 11.92 15.79
CA GLY A 367 8.44 13.12 16.27
C GLY A 367 8.39 14.18 15.16
N SER A 368 7.98 15.40 15.51
CA SER A 368 8.07 16.58 14.66
C SER A 368 9.43 17.26 14.78
N LEU A 369 9.84 17.99 13.73
CA LEU A 369 11.03 18.84 13.71
C LEU A 369 10.62 20.31 13.88
N ILE A 370 11.15 20.96 14.92
CA ILE A 370 10.85 22.35 15.26
C ILE A 370 12.18 23.07 15.44
N ILE A 371 12.47 24.03 14.57
CA ILE A 371 13.65 24.90 14.69
C ILE A 371 13.14 26.32 14.77
N GLU A 372 13.36 26.97 15.92
CA GLU A 372 12.83 28.31 16.15
C GLU A 372 13.80 29.24 16.85
N ASN A 373 13.82 30.49 16.36
CA ASN A 373 14.60 31.57 16.96
C ASN A 373 16.09 31.23 17.17
N THR A 374 16.65 30.41 16.28
CA THR A 374 18.06 30.00 16.33
C THR A 374 18.97 31.00 15.60
N GLU A 375 20.26 30.91 15.92
CA GLU A 375 21.34 31.60 15.23
C GLU A 375 22.02 30.70 14.16
N LEU A 376 21.45 29.52 13.87
CA LEU A 376 21.93 28.59 12.85
C LEU A 376 21.97 29.24 11.46
N THR A 377 23.02 28.93 10.70
CA THR A 377 23.18 29.38 9.31
C THR A 377 22.77 28.34 8.27
N ASP A 378 22.78 27.07 8.67
CA ASP A 378 22.52 25.89 7.85
C ASP A 378 21.97 24.75 8.73
N LEU A 379 21.63 23.63 8.10
CA LEU A 379 21.05 22.45 8.75
C LEU A 379 21.94 21.20 8.56
N GLU A 380 23.26 21.37 8.39
CA GLU A 380 24.16 20.23 8.09
C GLU A 380 24.10 19.13 9.16
N ASN A 381 23.84 19.51 10.42
CA ASN A 381 23.69 18.56 11.52
C ASN A 381 22.49 17.61 11.37
N LEU A 382 21.53 17.93 10.50
CA LEU A 382 20.34 17.12 10.24
C LEU A 382 20.45 16.30 8.95
N TYR A 383 21.56 16.39 8.20
CA TYR A 383 21.68 15.70 6.92
C TYR A 383 21.70 14.17 7.04
N ALA A 384 22.03 13.61 8.20
CA ALA A 384 21.92 12.17 8.41
C ALA A 384 20.48 11.67 8.51
N CYS A 385 19.51 12.57 8.76
CA CYS A 385 18.12 12.20 8.96
C CYS A 385 17.51 11.70 7.64
N GLN A 386 16.94 10.50 7.70
CA GLN A 386 16.34 9.81 6.57
C GLN A 386 14.82 9.73 6.66
N HIS A 387 14.30 9.67 7.89
CA HIS A 387 12.89 9.38 8.12
C HIS A 387 12.33 10.24 9.25
N ILE A 388 11.19 10.90 9.00
CA ILE A 388 10.43 11.64 10.01
C ILE A 388 9.06 10.98 10.16
N VAL A 389 8.72 10.54 11.38
CA VAL A 389 7.44 9.92 11.71
C VAL A 389 6.81 10.70 12.86
N SER A 390 5.80 11.51 12.58
CA SER A 390 5.07 12.28 13.59
C SER A 390 3.65 11.74 13.79
N LEU A 391 3.41 11.14 14.95
CA LEU A 391 2.09 10.62 15.34
C LEU A 391 1.23 11.68 16.04
N ASN A 392 1.80 12.85 16.37
CA ASN A 392 1.06 13.98 16.90
C ASN A 392 0.44 14.78 15.75
N ASP A 393 -0.88 14.86 15.72
CA ASP A 393 -1.66 15.57 14.70
C ASP A 393 -2.10 16.97 15.13
N SER A 394 -1.62 17.46 16.28
CA SER A 394 -1.98 18.77 16.83
C SER A 394 -1.26 19.94 16.16
N TYR A 395 -0.13 19.71 15.49
CA TYR A 395 0.69 20.74 14.83
C TYR A 395 1.45 20.19 13.61
N PRO A 396 1.99 21.07 12.75
CA PRO A 396 2.79 20.70 11.58
C PRO A 396 4.00 19.84 11.93
N VAL A 397 4.36 18.92 11.03
CA VAL A 397 5.48 17.97 11.22
C VAL A 397 6.84 18.65 11.11
N ILE A 398 6.95 19.73 10.34
CA ILE A 398 8.15 20.55 10.22
C ILE A 398 7.79 22.01 10.45
N GLN A 399 8.56 22.69 11.31
CA GLN A 399 8.38 24.09 11.66
C GLN A 399 9.73 24.82 11.66
N TYR A 400 9.86 25.83 10.81
CA TYR A 400 11.00 26.74 10.75
C TYR A 400 10.52 28.17 11.00
N ILE A 401 10.77 28.67 12.21
CA ILE A 401 10.14 29.90 12.71
C ILE A 401 11.19 30.89 13.20
N SER A 402 11.19 32.10 12.66
CA SER A 402 12.03 33.21 13.15
C SER A 402 13.55 32.93 13.17
N ASN A 403 14.06 32.04 12.31
CA ASN A 403 15.50 31.78 12.20
C ASN A 403 16.14 32.79 11.25
N LYS A 404 16.57 33.93 11.80
CA LYS A 404 16.98 35.10 11.01
C LYS A 404 18.27 34.87 10.21
N LYS A 405 19.13 33.95 10.63
CA LYS A 405 20.43 33.68 10.00
C LYS A 405 20.43 32.49 9.04
N LEU A 406 19.34 31.73 9.01
CA LEU A 406 19.25 30.49 8.24
C LEU A 406 19.15 30.80 6.74
N LYS A 407 20.06 30.23 5.96
CA LYS A 407 20.21 30.50 4.52
C LYS A 407 19.47 29.48 3.66
N ASN A 408 19.49 28.22 4.07
CA ASN A 408 18.85 27.11 3.38
C ASN A 408 18.00 26.29 4.35
N LEU A 409 16.91 25.71 3.86
CA LEU A 409 16.00 24.84 4.62
C LEU A 409 16.04 23.38 4.13
N GLU A 410 16.89 23.08 3.15
CA GLU A 410 16.98 21.76 2.53
C GLU A 410 17.43 20.69 3.52
N LEU A 411 16.72 19.56 3.49
CA LEU A 411 17.05 18.32 4.18
C LEU A 411 17.30 17.24 3.10
N PRO A 412 18.52 17.13 2.58
CA PRO A 412 18.78 16.45 1.31
C PRO A 412 18.58 14.93 1.31
N TYR A 413 18.55 14.28 2.48
CA TYR A 413 18.53 12.83 2.61
C TYR A 413 17.23 12.26 3.21
N ILE A 414 16.18 13.08 3.31
CA ILE A 414 14.88 12.60 3.78
C ILE A 414 14.22 11.75 2.69
N TYR A 415 14.01 10.46 2.98
CA TYR A 415 13.37 9.49 2.09
C TYR A 415 11.89 9.28 2.38
N SER A 416 11.42 9.59 3.59
CA SER A 416 10.00 9.50 3.93
C SER A 416 9.58 10.39 5.08
N ILE A 417 8.37 10.94 4.95
CA ILE A 417 7.65 11.62 6.02
C ILE A 417 6.31 10.93 6.22
N ILE A 418 6.07 10.46 7.44
CA ILE A 418 4.83 9.80 7.84
C ILE A 418 4.18 10.63 8.93
N THR A 419 2.90 10.96 8.75
CA THR A 419 2.11 11.68 9.74
C THR A 419 0.81 10.95 10.01
N ARG A 420 0.31 11.03 11.24
CA ARG A 420 -1.07 10.62 11.54
C ARG A 420 -2.08 11.64 11.00
N GLY A 421 -1.76 12.93 11.12
CA GLY A 421 -2.59 14.04 10.68
C GLY A 421 -2.13 14.64 9.36
N LYS A 422 -2.28 15.96 9.23
CA LYS A 422 -1.89 16.68 8.02
C LYS A 422 -0.37 16.68 7.85
N ARG A 423 0.08 16.38 6.63
CA ARG A 423 1.47 16.59 6.18
C ARG A 423 1.69 18.06 5.84
N GLU A 424 1.81 18.88 6.89
CA GLU A 424 2.03 20.31 6.76
C GLU A 424 3.42 20.71 7.28
N ALA A 425 4.05 21.65 6.58
CA ALA A 425 5.22 22.37 7.05
C ALA A 425 4.89 23.86 7.19
N VAL A 426 5.43 24.49 8.24
CA VAL A 426 5.35 25.94 8.43
C VAL A 426 6.74 26.54 8.31
N VAL A 427 6.86 27.53 7.43
CA VAL A 427 8.07 28.36 7.28
C VAL A 427 7.66 29.81 7.38
N GLN A 428 8.10 30.48 8.44
CA GLN A 428 7.64 31.83 8.75
C GLN A 428 8.70 32.67 9.47
N ASP A 429 8.81 33.93 9.04
CA ASP A 429 9.66 34.96 9.63
C ASP A 429 11.18 34.65 9.54
N ASN A 430 11.63 33.91 8.52
CA ASN A 430 13.03 33.55 8.26
C ASN A 430 13.65 34.50 7.19
N ASP A 431 14.09 35.67 7.62
CA ASP A 431 14.39 36.82 6.73
C ASP A 431 15.45 36.54 5.65
N LEU A 432 16.58 35.89 6.00
CA LEU A 432 17.65 35.62 5.02
C LEU A 432 17.25 34.57 3.99
N PHE A 433 16.65 33.47 4.43
CA PHE A 433 16.10 32.45 3.53
C PHE A 433 15.17 33.06 2.47
N LYS A 434 14.21 33.89 2.89
CA LYS A 434 13.26 34.52 1.96
C LYS A 434 13.94 35.44 0.95
N ALA A 435 14.99 36.13 1.37
CA ALA A 435 15.78 37.00 0.48
C ALA A 435 16.56 36.18 -0.57
N GLU A 436 17.09 35.02 -0.19
CA GLU A 436 17.86 34.13 -1.07
C GLU A 436 16.97 33.30 -2.02
N LEU A 437 15.75 32.93 -1.60
CA LEU A 437 14.81 32.13 -2.42
C LEU A 437 14.24 32.89 -3.63
N GLY A 438 14.04 34.21 -3.51
CA GLY A 438 13.33 34.99 -4.53
C GLY A 438 11.94 34.43 -4.85
N ASN A 439 11.74 33.94 -6.08
CA ASN A 439 10.48 33.34 -6.57
C ASN A 439 10.49 31.79 -6.56
N GLN A 440 11.52 31.14 -6.00
CA GLN A 440 11.62 29.68 -6.00
C GLN A 440 10.60 29.03 -5.04
N SER A 441 10.26 27.77 -5.29
CA SER A 441 9.37 26.98 -4.45
C SER A 441 10.02 26.72 -3.09
N CYS A 442 9.22 26.63 -2.02
CA CYS A 442 9.67 26.24 -0.68
C CYS A 442 9.97 24.75 -0.54
N GLN A 443 10.72 24.23 -1.50
CA GLN A 443 11.00 22.82 -1.61
C GLN A 443 12.09 22.46 -0.60
N LEU A 444 11.70 21.76 0.48
CA LEU A 444 12.63 21.34 1.55
C LEU A 444 13.45 20.10 1.19
N PHE A 445 13.12 19.41 0.10
CA PHE A 445 13.74 18.15 -0.28
C PHE A 445 14.12 18.18 -1.77
N PRO A 446 15.27 17.63 -2.17
CA PRO A 446 15.72 17.69 -3.55
C PRO A 446 14.66 17.13 -4.51
N SER A 447 14.44 17.84 -5.63
CA SER A 447 13.53 17.37 -6.69
C SER A 447 14.19 16.24 -7.46
N ASN A 448 13.83 15.01 -7.15
CA ASN A 448 14.09 13.85 -7.98
C ASN A 448 12.82 13.58 -8.78
N ASN A 449 12.90 13.65 -10.11
CA ASN A 449 11.81 13.58 -11.11
C ASN A 449 10.98 12.26 -11.12
N GLU A 450 10.87 11.56 -10.00
CA GLU A 450 10.08 10.36 -9.83
C GLU A 450 8.88 10.69 -8.91
N GLU A 451 7.68 10.61 -9.47
CA GLU A 451 6.38 10.73 -8.76
C GLU A 451 6.33 9.93 -7.44
N TYR A 452 7.06 8.82 -7.40
CA TYR A 452 7.25 7.96 -6.23
C TYR A 452 7.91 8.68 -5.03
N ASN A 453 8.85 9.58 -5.26
CA ASN A 453 9.54 10.32 -4.21
C ASN A 453 8.69 11.48 -3.70
N GLU A 454 7.96 12.17 -4.59
CA GLU A 454 7.02 13.23 -4.21
C GLU A 454 5.93 12.74 -3.26
N TYR A 455 5.42 11.52 -3.44
CA TYR A 455 4.40 10.96 -2.54
C TYR A 455 4.92 10.73 -1.11
N LYS A 456 6.21 10.42 -0.95
CA LYS A 456 6.80 10.05 0.35
C LYS A 456 7.23 11.24 1.19
N THR A 457 7.66 12.32 0.53
CA THR A 457 8.18 13.52 1.21
C THR A 457 7.30 14.74 0.99
N GLY A 458 6.26 14.63 0.16
CA GLY A 458 5.35 15.72 -0.15
C GLY A 458 4.71 16.34 1.09
N LEU A 459 4.88 17.65 1.21
CA LEU A 459 4.31 18.48 2.28
C LEU A 459 3.49 19.62 1.67
N LYS A 460 2.44 20.00 2.39
CA LYS A 460 1.76 21.26 2.16
C LYS A 460 2.47 22.36 2.95
N TYR A 461 3.03 23.32 2.23
CA TYR A 461 3.74 24.46 2.81
C TYR A 461 2.79 25.59 3.20
N THR A 462 3.02 26.17 4.38
CA THR A 462 2.29 27.32 4.93
C THR A 462 3.26 28.25 5.68
N GLY A 463 2.78 29.40 6.16
CA GLY A 463 3.62 30.42 6.81
C GLY A 463 4.04 31.53 5.85
N GLY A 464 4.33 32.72 6.37
CA GLY A 464 4.53 33.95 5.57
C GLY A 464 5.69 33.93 4.56
N ASP A 465 6.58 32.94 4.65
CA ASP A 465 7.70 32.79 3.72
C ASP A 465 7.33 31.84 2.57
N CYS A 466 6.46 30.86 2.84
CA CYS A 466 6.20 29.73 1.94
C CYS A 466 4.73 29.52 1.58
N GLY A 467 3.84 30.41 2.04
CA GLY A 467 2.41 30.32 1.80
C GLY A 467 1.63 31.38 2.57
N LYS A 468 0.42 31.02 3.00
CA LYS A 468 -0.42 31.92 3.80
C LYS A 468 0.14 32.03 5.22
N TYR A 469 0.32 33.26 5.69
CA TYR A 469 0.71 33.54 7.07
C TYR A 469 -0.20 32.77 8.04
N THR A 470 0.42 32.07 8.97
CA THR A 470 -0.29 31.15 9.88
C THR A 470 -0.06 31.60 11.31
N PHE A 471 -1.16 31.78 12.05
CA PHE A 471 -1.10 32.01 13.49
C PHE A 471 -0.84 30.68 14.18
N LEU A 472 0.40 30.45 14.60
CA LEU A 472 0.78 29.29 15.38
C LEU A 472 0.23 29.44 16.80
N THR A 473 -0.68 28.55 17.20
CA THR A 473 -1.26 28.54 18.55
C THR A 473 -0.56 27.48 19.40
N ASN A 474 0.68 27.75 19.79
CA ASN A 474 1.41 26.90 20.73
C ASN A 474 1.13 27.37 22.16
N MET A 475 -0.04 27.00 22.71
CA MET A 475 -0.29 26.79 24.16
C MET A 475 -1.80 26.82 24.46
N LYS A 476 -2.34 25.69 24.91
CA LYS A 476 -3.53 25.68 25.78
C LYS A 476 -3.03 25.65 27.23
N ILE A 477 -2.95 26.81 27.89
CA ILE A 477 -2.84 26.83 29.36
C ILE A 477 -4.25 26.78 29.93
N PHE A 478 -4.56 25.74 30.71
CA PHE A 478 -5.76 25.69 31.54
C PHE A 478 -5.44 26.26 32.92
N PHE A 479 -6.07 27.38 33.29
CA PHE A 479 -6.11 27.83 34.68
C PHE A 479 -7.49 27.49 35.28
N SER A 480 -7.50 26.77 36.40
CA SER A 480 -8.69 26.70 37.26
C SER A 480 -8.53 27.68 38.41
N PHE A 481 -9.36 28.72 38.44
CA PHE A 481 -9.45 29.58 39.62
C PHE A 481 -10.62 29.13 40.49
N ARG A 482 -10.35 28.91 41.78
CA ARG A 482 -11.37 28.66 42.79
C ARG A 482 -11.70 29.98 43.48
N CYS A 483 -12.82 30.60 43.14
CA CYS A 483 -13.33 31.75 43.88
C CYS A 483 -14.27 31.26 44.99
N SER A 484 -13.84 31.39 46.25
CA SER A 484 -14.71 31.17 47.40
C SER A 484 -15.32 32.51 47.82
N CYS A 485 -16.57 32.76 47.44
CA CYS A 485 -17.40 33.78 48.07
C CYS A 485 -18.19 33.11 49.22
N GLY A 486 -18.12 33.71 50.41
CA GLY A 486 -18.86 33.23 51.57
C GLY A 486 -20.36 33.13 51.27
N TYR A 487 -20.93 31.97 51.60
CA TYR A 487 -22.30 31.51 51.41
C TYR A 487 -22.62 30.84 50.06
N GLN A 488 -22.41 29.51 50.06
CA GLN A 488 -23.03 28.46 49.22
C GLN A 488 -23.22 28.76 47.73
N THR A 489 -22.14 28.56 46.96
CA THR A 489 -22.08 27.76 45.70
C THR A 489 -20.66 27.88 45.12
N ASP A 490 -19.96 26.76 44.92
CA ASP A 490 -18.66 26.73 44.21
C ASP A 490 -18.92 26.89 42.71
N PHE A 491 -18.45 27.98 42.08
CA PHE A 491 -18.46 28.14 40.62
C PHE A 491 -17.07 27.82 40.06
N TYR A 492 -17.01 26.87 39.14
CA TYR A 492 -15.82 26.60 38.33
C TYR A 492 -15.90 27.40 37.03
N TYR A 493 -15.02 28.39 36.88
CA TYR A 493 -14.81 29.06 35.60
C TYR A 493 -13.58 28.47 34.92
N GLN A 494 -13.77 27.96 33.71
CA GLN A 494 -12.68 27.47 32.87
C GLN A 494 -12.28 28.61 31.93
N PHE A 495 -11.10 29.19 32.15
CA PHE A 495 -10.56 30.22 31.27
C PHE A 495 -9.52 29.61 30.33
N SER A 496 -9.59 29.97 29.05
CA SER A 496 -8.51 29.75 28.10
C SER A 496 -7.73 31.06 27.95
N LEU A 497 -6.46 31.07 28.34
CA LEU A 497 -5.58 32.23 28.15
C LEU A 497 -4.83 32.08 26.83
N PHE A 498 -4.90 33.09 25.96
CA PHE A 498 -4.10 33.16 24.73
C PHE A 498 -2.93 34.11 24.96
N ILE A 499 -1.72 33.56 25.05
CA ILE A 499 -0.48 34.32 25.14
C ILE A 499 0.16 34.38 23.74
N ASN A 500 0.46 35.59 23.27
CA ASN A 500 1.14 35.81 21.99
C ASN A 500 2.65 36.00 22.21
N PHE A 501 3.48 35.51 21.27
CA PHE A 501 4.94 35.71 21.21
C PHE A 501 5.39 37.20 21.16
N SER A 502 4.47 38.15 21.03
CA SER A 502 4.70 39.60 21.10
C SER A 502 4.41 40.24 22.48
N ASN A 503 4.32 39.46 23.56
CA ASN A 503 3.98 39.93 24.92
C ASN A 503 2.60 40.64 25.03
N ARG A 504 1.66 40.35 24.12
CA ARG A 504 0.28 40.84 24.23
C ARG A 504 -0.64 39.71 24.72
N VAL A 505 -1.31 39.94 25.84
CA VAL A 505 -2.32 39.05 26.43
C VAL A 505 -3.69 39.42 25.89
N TYR A 506 -4.42 38.45 25.33
CA TYR A 506 -5.83 38.61 24.99
C TYR A 506 -6.66 37.65 25.82
N ILE A 507 -7.62 38.20 26.58
CA ILE A 507 -8.61 37.42 27.33
C ILE A 507 -9.86 37.35 26.47
N ILE A 508 -10.29 36.13 26.11
CA ILE A 508 -11.57 35.89 25.44
C ILE A 508 -12.52 35.30 26.48
N HIS A 509 -13.61 36.00 26.76
CA HIS A 509 -14.71 35.50 27.58
C HIS A 509 -15.61 34.60 26.74
N PHE A 510 -15.95 33.41 27.26
CA PHE A 510 -17.10 32.61 26.82
C PHE A 510 -18.26 32.80 27.79
#